data_AF-A0A9E9DE73-F1
#
_entry.id   AF-A0A9E9DE73-F1
#
_cell.length_a   1.000
_cell.length_b   1.000
_cell.length_c   1.000
_cell.angle_alpha   90.00
_cell.angle_beta   90.00
_cell.angle_gamma   90.00
#
_symmetry.space_group_name_H-M   'P 1'
#
loop_
_entity.id
_entity.type
_entity.pdbx_description
1 polymer ?
#
loop_
_entity_poly.entity_id
_entity_poly.type
_entity_poly.pdbx_seq_one_letter_code
_entity_poly.pdbx_strand_id
1 'polypeptide(L)'
;MNRFVPMLAIPLLASAVPAFASSVVPESWTPVSDEVLAHATGKYAQQNMITGFQLVMQSQWQMPTGASLMATGVLGVNQNGGGFQVQTGAATGIIPGLVNATGPLTQSVSGASSVLINGVAQITQVAGDANNALNKAIIQFGPGVTIASLVPVGGQGANSSQTTVGSLSASVAITSAGMQITLNTPNGNLGQSVGGGAGAAMNQIMQVVQVAGNAQQVMNTMQLNLQTSPLTSAALHQAGIQSALANIAAIRR
;
A
#
# COMPACT_ATOMS: atom_id res chain seq x y z
N MET A 1 36.87 -11.81 83.87
CA MET A 1 36.73 -10.94 82.69
C MET A 1 35.26 -10.95 82.26
N ASN A 2 34.68 -9.76 82.12
CA ASN A 2 33.45 -9.33 81.43
C ASN A 2 32.09 -10.05 81.61
N ARG A 3 31.20 -9.29 82.26
CA ARG A 3 29.72 -9.16 82.24
C ARG A 3 28.95 -9.74 81.03
N PHE A 4 27.69 -10.18 81.21
CA PHE A 4 26.43 -9.48 80.81
C PHE A 4 25.17 -10.35 81.05
N VAL A 5 24.06 -9.69 81.41
CA VAL A 5 22.69 -10.21 81.68
C VAL A 5 21.81 -10.02 80.40
N PRO A 6 20.48 -10.21 80.44
CA PRO A 6 19.63 -11.24 79.81
C PRO A 6 19.01 -10.83 78.45
N MET A 7 18.26 -11.71 77.78
CA MET A 7 17.17 -11.25 76.89
C MET A 7 16.06 -12.29 76.70
N LEU A 8 14.85 -11.88 77.08
CA LEU A 8 13.57 -12.49 76.81
C LEU A 8 13.08 -12.02 75.43
N ALA A 9 12.56 -12.91 74.58
CA ALA A 9 11.72 -12.51 73.44
C ALA A 9 10.77 -13.65 73.04
N ILE A 10 9.48 -13.44 73.33
CA ILE A 10 8.32 -14.17 72.84
C ILE A 10 7.95 -13.59 71.47
N PRO A 11 7.55 -14.41 70.48
CA PRO A 11 6.52 -13.97 69.57
C PRO A 11 5.30 -14.91 69.59
N LEU A 12 4.18 -14.22 69.78
CA LEU A 12 2.78 -14.61 69.84
C LEU A 12 2.33 -15.23 68.50
N LEU A 13 1.67 -16.40 68.52
CA LEU A 13 0.81 -16.83 67.42
C LEU A 13 -0.45 -15.95 67.44
N ALA A 14 -0.53 -14.95 66.55
CA ALA A 14 -1.76 -14.21 66.30
C ALA A 14 -2.41 -14.70 65.01
N SER A 15 -3.51 -15.43 65.18
CA SER A 15 -4.45 -15.85 64.14
C SER A 15 -5.03 -14.65 63.39
N ALA A 16 -4.76 -14.54 62.08
CA ALA A 16 -5.47 -13.60 61.21
C ALA A 16 -6.77 -14.26 60.72
N VAL A 17 -7.87 -14.00 61.44
CA VAL A 17 -9.24 -14.26 60.97
C VAL A 17 -9.58 -13.19 59.93
N PRO A 18 -10.17 -13.53 58.76
CA PRO A 18 -10.57 -12.52 57.78
C PRO A 18 -11.66 -11.63 58.38
N ALA A 19 -11.39 -10.32 58.41
CA ALA A 19 -12.39 -9.33 58.79
C ALA A 19 -13.46 -9.25 57.69
N PHE A 20 -14.69 -9.63 58.02
CA PHE A 20 -15.86 -9.27 57.22
C PHE A 20 -16.08 -7.76 57.35
N ALA A 21 -15.58 -6.99 56.39
CA ALA A 21 -15.84 -5.57 56.30
C ALA A 21 -17.23 -5.32 55.69
N SER A 22 -18.06 -4.65 56.49
CA SER A 22 -19.34 -4.05 56.13
C SER A 22 -19.26 -3.21 54.85
N SER A 23 -20.34 -3.26 54.07
CA SER A 23 -20.68 -2.43 52.90
C SER A 23 -20.09 -1.01 52.93
N VAL A 24 -19.23 -0.72 51.95
CA VAL A 24 -19.03 0.63 51.40
C VAL A 24 -19.12 0.49 49.89
N VAL A 25 -20.32 0.70 49.34
CA VAL A 25 -20.46 1.00 47.90
C VAL A 25 -19.90 2.42 47.72
N PRO A 26 -18.84 2.61 46.92
CA PRO A 26 -18.34 3.96 46.65
C PRO A 26 -19.43 4.78 45.94
N GLU A 27 -19.85 5.89 46.55
CA GLU A 27 -20.69 6.91 45.92
C GLU A 27 -19.88 7.62 44.83
N SER A 28 -19.92 7.10 43.61
CA SER A 28 -19.77 7.77 42.31
C SER A 28 -19.19 6.81 41.27
N TRP A 29 -19.99 5.83 40.88
CA TRP A 29 -19.78 5.22 39.56
C TRP A 29 -20.22 6.24 38.53
N THR A 30 -19.28 7.05 38.02
CA THR A 30 -19.53 7.81 36.81
C THR A 30 -19.63 6.81 35.66
N PRO A 31 -20.76 6.75 34.93
CA PRO A 31 -20.85 5.93 33.75
C PRO A 31 -19.86 6.51 32.73
N VAL A 32 -18.70 5.87 32.63
CA VAL A 32 -17.73 6.16 31.59
C VAL A 32 -18.34 5.65 30.29
N SER A 33 -18.47 6.52 29.30
CA SER A 33 -18.96 6.09 27.99
C SER A 33 -18.04 5.03 27.41
N ASP A 34 -18.60 4.09 26.65
CA ASP A 34 -17.82 3.04 25.98
C ASP A 34 -16.73 3.67 25.08
N GLU A 35 -16.91 4.91 24.64
CA GLU A 35 -15.93 5.71 23.90
C GLU A 35 -14.65 6.05 24.69
N VAL A 36 -14.79 6.36 25.98
CA VAL A 36 -13.64 6.63 26.86
C VAL A 36 -12.99 5.31 27.28
N LEU A 37 -13.76 4.24 27.49
CA LEU A 37 -13.27 2.89 27.72
C LEU A 37 -12.54 2.31 26.50
N ALA A 38 -13.02 2.59 25.28
CA ALA A 38 -12.41 2.23 24.00
C ALA A 38 -11.02 2.85 23.81
N HIS A 39 -10.85 4.10 24.25
CA HIS A 39 -9.58 4.81 24.26
C HIS A 39 -8.65 4.31 25.38
N ALA A 40 -9.16 4.11 26.59
CA ALA A 40 -8.36 3.72 27.75
C ALA A 40 -7.88 2.25 27.72
N THR A 41 -8.66 1.34 27.14
CA THR A 41 -8.34 -0.09 27.03
C THR A 41 -7.53 -0.45 25.78
N GLY A 42 -7.28 0.52 24.88
CA GLY A 42 -6.60 0.29 23.62
C GLY A 42 -7.38 -0.58 22.63
N LYS A 43 -8.61 -1.00 22.96
CA LYS A 43 -9.45 -1.88 22.11
C LYS A 43 -9.73 -1.27 20.72
N TYR A 44 -9.72 0.06 20.60
CA TYR A 44 -9.95 0.78 19.35
C TYR A 44 -8.95 1.92 19.08
N ALA A 45 -7.86 2.01 19.83
CA ALA A 45 -6.81 2.99 19.57
C ALA A 45 -6.22 2.74 18.17
N GLN A 46 -6.41 3.70 17.25
CA GLN A 46 -5.93 3.69 15.85
C GLN A 46 -6.68 2.79 14.85
N GLN A 47 -7.98 2.54 15.02
CA GLN A 47 -8.78 1.99 13.91
C GLN A 47 -9.08 3.09 12.87
N ASN A 48 -8.12 3.32 12.00
CA ASN A 48 -8.20 4.22 10.87
C ASN A 48 -8.71 3.43 9.65
N MET A 49 -9.88 3.80 9.11
CA MET A 49 -10.39 3.21 7.88
C MET A 49 -9.80 3.94 6.67
N ILE A 50 -9.41 3.20 5.63
CA ILE A 50 -9.02 3.78 4.34
C ILE A 50 -10.28 4.34 3.69
N THR A 51 -10.36 5.67 3.59
CA THR A 51 -11.51 6.37 3.00
C THR A 51 -11.28 6.76 1.54
N GLY A 52 -10.02 6.75 1.10
CA GLY A 52 -9.66 6.98 -0.29
C GLY A 52 -8.23 6.58 -0.56
N PHE A 53 -7.89 6.46 -1.84
CA PHE A 53 -6.52 6.27 -2.26
C PHE A 53 -6.22 6.97 -3.58
N GLN A 54 -4.94 7.20 -3.83
CA GLN A 54 -4.44 7.62 -5.12
C GLN A 54 -3.21 6.80 -5.46
N LEU A 55 -3.25 6.18 -6.64
CA LEU A 55 -2.15 5.47 -7.24
C LEU A 55 -1.67 6.26 -8.45
N VAL A 56 -0.41 6.67 -8.43
CA VAL A 56 0.31 7.25 -9.56
C VAL A 56 1.43 6.31 -9.95
N MET A 57 1.45 5.90 -11.20
CA MET A 57 2.50 5.05 -11.76
C MET A 57 3.10 5.78 -12.97
N GLN A 58 4.42 5.80 -13.02
CA GLN A 58 5.15 6.38 -14.13
C GLN A 58 6.34 5.51 -14.49
N SER A 59 6.43 5.24 -15.78
CA SER A 59 7.48 4.47 -16.40
C SER A 59 8.13 5.33 -17.47
N GLN A 60 9.45 5.34 -17.51
CA GLN A 60 10.22 6.00 -18.55
C GLN A 60 11.41 5.16 -18.98
N TRP A 61 11.73 5.25 -20.27
CA TRP A 61 12.91 4.64 -20.86
C TRP A 61 13.56 5.65 -21.80
N GLN A 62 14.82 6.00 -21.54
CA GLN A 62 15.65 6.81 -22.43
C GLN A 62 16.78 5.94 -22.99
N MET A 63 16.86 5.91 -24.32
CA MET A 63 17.88 5.18 -25.07
C MET A 63 19.02 6.11 -25.48
N PRO A 64 20.24 5.58 -25.66
CA PRO A 64 21.39 6.34 -26.16
C PRO A 64 21.20 6.86 -27.60
N THR A 65 20.22 6.33 -28.35
CA THR A 65 19.86 6.77 -29.71
C THR A 65 19.08 8.09 -29.75
N GLY A 66 18.75 8.65 -28.58
CA GLY A 66 17.87 9.80 -28.41
C GLY A 66 16.38 9.45 -28.36
N ALA A 67 16.03 8.17 -28.53
CA ALA A 67 14.65 7.72 -28.38
C ALA A 67 14.24 7.70 -26.90
N SER A 68 13.01 8.11 -26.60
CA SER A 68 12.46 8.11 -25.25
C SER A 68 11.02 7.61 -25.24
N LEU A 69 10.67 6.76 -24.28
CA LEU A 69 9.32 6.29 -24.04
C LEU A 69 8.90 6.74 -22.65
N MET A 70 7.63 7.14 -22.53
CA MET A 70 7.02 7.47 -21.26
C MET A 70 5.60 6.92 -21.21
N ALA A 71 5.21 6.43 -20.05
CA ALA A 71 3.86 5.99 -19.75
C ALA A 71 3.50 6.41 -18.33
N THR A 72 2.33 7.03 -18.18
CA THR A 72 1.83 7.52 -16.89
C THR A 72 0.39 7.07 -16.70
N GLY A 73 0.12 6.45 -15.56
CA GLY A 73 -1.21 6.04 -15.13
C GLY A 73 -1.55 6.64 -13.77
N VAL A 74 -2.77 7.13 -13.63
CA VAL A 74 -3.29 7.70 -12.39
C VAL A 74 -4.67 7.09 -12.10
N LEU A 75 -4.86 6.62 -10.87
CA LEU A 75 -6.12 6.10 -10.36
C LEU A 75 -6.35 6.70 -8.98
N GLY A 76 -7.35 7.56 -8.86
CA GLY A 76 -7.83 8.13 -7.61
C GLY A 76 -9.19 7.56 -7.25
N VAL A 77 -9.38 7.25 -5.98
CA VAL A 77 -10.68 6.93 -5.39
C VAL A 77 -10.85 7.79 -4.16
N ASN A 78 -11.90 8.60 -4.13
CA ASN A 78 -12.22 9.46 -3.00
C ASN A 78 -13.68 9.24 -2.58
N GLN A 79 -13.93 9.17 -1.28
CA GLN A 79 -15.27 9.12 -0.72
C GLN A 79 -15.87 10.54 -0.70
N ASN A 80 -16.96 10.76 -1.44
CA ASN A 80 -17.67 12.03 -1.46
C ASN A 80 -19.16 11.80 -1.28
N GLY A 81 -19.73 12.29 -0.18
CA GLY A 81 -21.07 11.86 0.27
C GLY A 81 -21.10 10.35 0.51
N GLY A 82 -22.28 9.72 0.54
CA GLY A 82 -22.45 8.29 0.81
C GLY A 82 -21.88 7.31 -0.24
N GLY A 83 -20.93 7.70 -1.10
CA GLY A 83 -20.38 6.88 -2.17
C GLY A 83 -18.92 7.18 -2.53
N PHE A 84 -18.36 6.38 -3.44
CA PHE A 84 -16.99 6.52 -3.95
C PHE A 84 -16.98 7.15 -5.35
N GLN A 85 -16.15 8.15 -5.54
CA GLN A 85 -15.85 8.79 -6.82
C GLN A 85 -14.51 8.26 -7.32
N VAL A 86 -14.47 7.74 -8.54
CA VAL A 86 -13.25 7.22 -9.18
C VAL A 86 -12.79 8.19 -10.26
N GLN A 87 -11.52 8.56 -10.23
CA GLN A 87 -10.87 9.33 -11.29
C GLN A 87 -9.73 8.51 -11.87
N THR A 88 -9.69 8.42 -13.19
CA THR A 88 -8.62 7.75 -13.91
C THR A 88 -7.92 8.71 -14.85
N GLY A 89 -6.68 8.40 -15.19
CA GLY A 89 -6.08 8.93 -16.38
C GLY A 89 -4.89 8.11 -16.83
N ALA A 90 -4.76 7.97 -18.14
CA ALA A 90 -3.74 7.18 -18.79
C ALA A 90 -3.16 8.00 -19.93
N ALA A 91 -1.83 8.10 -19.99
CA ALA A 91 -1.13 8.81 -21.06
C ALA A 91 0.16 8.06 -21.42
N THR A 92 0.40 7.90 -22.72
CA THR A 92 1.64 7.35 -23.26
C THR A 92 2.26 8.30 -24.28
N GLY A 93 3.59 8.33 -24.33
CA GLY A 93 4.35 9.17 -25.26
C GLY A 93 5.62 8.47 -25.72
N ILE A 94 5.94 8.63 -27.01
CA ILE A 94 7.19 8.15 -27.58
C ILE A 94 7.81 9.29 -28.37
N ILE A 95 9.05 9.62 -28.03
CA ILE A 95 9.91 10.51 -28.81
C ILE A 95 10.85 9.59 -29.59
N PRO A 96 10.74 9.51 -30.92
CA PRO A 96 11.62 8.69 -31.73
C PRO A 96 13.07 9.21 -31.69
N GLY A 97 14.05 8.32 -31.76
CA GLY A 97 15.47 8.67 -31.82
C GLY A 97 15.94 8.96 -33.25
N LEU A 98 17.19 9.39 -33.38
CA LEU A 98 17.80 9.73 -34.68
C LEU A 98 18.06 8.50 -35.55
N VAL A 99 18.20 7.33 -34.90
CA VAL A 99 18.32 6.02 -35.53
C VAL A 99 17.29 5.09 -34.91
N ASN A 100 16.69 4.21 -35.71
CA ASN A 100 15.85 3.13 -35.19
C ASN A 100 16.67 2.34 -34.18
N ALA A 101 16.16 2.22 -32.94
CA ALA A 101 16.80 1.41 -31.91
C ALA A 101 16.94 -0.01 -32.46
N THR A 102 18.17 -0.45 -32.69
CA THR A 102 18.47 -1.82 -33.08
C THR A 102 18.66 -2.63 -31.80
N GLY A 103 18.15 -3.86 -31.80
CA GLY A 103 18.28 -4.74 -30.63
C GLY A 103 19.75 -5.00 -30.30
N PRO A 104 20.07 -5.30 -29.03
CA PRO A 104 21.41 -5.67 -28.60
C PRO A 104 21.84 -6.97 -29.30
N LEU A 105 23.08 -7.01 -29.80
CA LEU A 105 23.60 -8.16 -30.55
C LEU A 105 24.02 -9.32 -29.63
N THR A 106 24.50 -9.01 -28.42
CA THR A 106 25.08 -10.02 -27.50
C THR A 106 24.54 -9.95 -26.07
N GLN A 107 23.82 -8.87 -25.71
CA GLN A 107 23.20 -8.73 -24.40
C GLN A 107 21.80 -9.33 -24.44
N SER A 108 21.48 -10.17 -23.47
CA SER A 108 20.13 -10.67 -23.27
C SER A 108 19.81 -10.77 -21.79
N VAL A 109 18.54 -10.58 -21.46
CA VAL A 109 18.00 -10.75 -20.11
C VAL A 109 16.83 -11.73 -20.18
N SER A 110 16.76 -12.65 -19.23
CA SER A 110 15.68 -13.65 -19.16
C SER A 110 15.35 -13.98 -17.70
N GLY A 111 14.14 -14.48 -17.45
CA GLY A 111 13.75 -15.02 -16.13
C GLY A 111 13.02 -14.08 -15.17
N ALA A 112 12.70 -12.82 -15.53
CA ALA A 112 11.93 -11.95 -14.64
C ALA A 112 10.41 -12.25 -14.61
N SER A 113 9.89 -13.05 -15.55
CA SER A 113 8.44 -13.18 -15.79
C SER A 113 7.69 -14.11 -14.82
N SER A 114 8.35 -14.74 -13.85
CA SER A 114 7.74 -15.80 -13.02
C SER A 114 7.72 -15.50 -11.52
N VAL A 115 8.03 -14.28 -11.10
CA VAL A 115 8.05 -13.92 -9.68
C VAL A 115 6.65 -13.50 -9.24
N LEU A 116 6.00 -14.38 -8.50
CA LEU A 116 4.71 -14.15 -7.86
C LEU A 116 4.97 -13.91 -6.37
N ILE A 117 4.72 -12.69 -5.88
CA ILE A 117 4.90 -12.32 -4.48
C ILE A 117 3.65 -11.60 -3.99
N ASN A 118 3.13 -12.02 -2.83
CA ASN A 118 2.11 -11.25 -2.12
C ASN A 118 2.81 -10.06 -1.44
N GLY A 119 2.57 -8.85 -1.94
CA GLY A 119 3.29 -7.64 -1.53
C GLY A 119 4.01 -6.94 -2.68
N VAL A 120 5.22 -6.46 -2.44
CA VAL A 120 6.00 -5.66 -3.41
C VAL A 120 7.12 -6.51 -3.99
N ALA A 121 7.07 -6.75 -5.31
CA ALA A 121 8.12 -7.37 -6.09
C ALA A 121 8.84 -6.31 -6.93
N GLN A 122 10.15 -6.22 -6.79
CA GLN A 122 10.99 -5.36 -7.63
C GLN A 122 12.06 -6.22 -8.29
N ILE A 123 12.05 -6.24 -9.61
CA ILE A 123 12.97 -7.05 -10.42
C ILE A 123 13.70 -6.11 -11.35
N THR A 124 15.02 -6.12 -11.26
CA THR A 124 15.90 -5.38 -12.15
C THR A 124 16.89 -6.36 -12.75
N GLN A 125 16.81 -6.57 -14.05
CA GLN A 125 17.75 -7.36 -14.84
C GLN A 125 18.41 -6.45 -15.85
N VAL A 126 19.73 -6.43 -15.84
CA VAL A 126 20.53 -5.54 -16.69
C VAL A 126 21.67 -6.35 -17.29
N ALA A 127 21.79 -6.28 -18.61
CA ALA A 127 22.88 -6.87 -19.36
C ALA A 127 23.52 -5.80 -20.27
N GLY A 128 24.85 -5.68 -20.22
CA GLY A 128 25.64 -4.66 -20.91
C GLY A 128 26.15 -3.57 -19.97
N ASP A 129 26.76 -2.54 -20.55
CA ASP A 129 27.56 -1.56 -19.83
C ASP A 129 26.86 -0.19 -19.68
N ALA A 130 27.16 0.53 -18.60
CA ALA A 130 26.69 1.90 -18.35
C ALA A 130 25.16 2.09 -18.29
N ASN A 131 24.42 1.03 -17.97
CA ASN A 131 22.97 1.10 -17.78
C ASN A 131 22.61 1.68 -16.40
N ASN A 132 21.54 2.45 -16.34
CA ASN A 132 20.94 2.96 -15.10
C ASN A 132 19.48 2.49 -15.02
N ALA A 133 19.17 1.68 -14.01
CA ALA A 133 17.84 1.14 -13.79
C ALA A 133 17.33 1.42 -12.38
N LEU A 134 16.19 2.11 -12.30
CA LEU A 134 15.61 2.55 -11.05
C LEU A 134 14.18 2.03 -10.90
N ASN A 135 13.92 1.29 -9.83
CA ASN A 135 12.59 0.96 -9.34
C ASN A 135 12.36 1.70 -8.02
N LYS A 136 11.30 2.50 -7.95
CA LYS A 136 10.91 3.25 -6.76
C LYS A 136 9.44 3.03 -6.48
N ALA A 137 9.15 2.63 -5.25
CA ALA A 137 7.80 2.46 -4.74
C ALA A 137 7.69 3.28 -3.45
N ILE A 138 6.75 4.22 -3.42
CA ILE A 138 6.45 5.01 -2.23
C ILE A 138 5.01 4.71 -1.83
N ILE A 139 4.81 4.26 -0.60
CA ILE A 139 3.48 4.05 -0.02
C ILE A 139 3.38 4.97 1.20
N GLN A 140 2.45 5.90 1.15
CA GLN A 140 2.17 6.86 2.22
C GLN A 140 0.76 6.61 2.72
N PHE A 141 0.58 6.56 4.04
CA PHE A 141 -0.72 6.43 4.67
C PHE A 141 -0.82 7.35 5.86
N GLY A 142 -1.98 7.99 6.05
CA GLY A 142 -2.19 8.82 7.23
C GLY A 142 -3.44 9.69 7.17
N PRO A 143 -3.88 10.21 8.32
CA PRO A 143 -4.90 11.25 8.37
C PRO A 143 -4.33 12.53 7.77
N GLY A 144 -5.02 13.13 6.80
CA GLY A 144 -4.60 14.39 6.16
C GLY A 144 -3.74 14.24 4.91
N VAL A 145 -3.51 13.02 4.41
CA VAL A 145 -2.99 12.82 3.04
C VAL A 145 -4.04 13.37 2.07
N THR A 146 -3.77 14.54 1.50
CA THR A 146 -4.64 15.16 0.50
C THR A 146 -4.46 14.45 -0.82
N ILE A 147 -5.51 13.74 -1.25
CA ILE A 147 -5.59 13.17 -2.59
C ILE A 147 -5.91 14.31 -3.57
N ALA A 148 -4.88 15.09 -3.93
CA ALA A 148 -4.95 15.99 -5.07
C ALA A 148 -4.73 15.13 -6.32
N SER A 149 -5.82 14.83 -7.04
CA SER A 149 -5.78 14.01 -8.25
C SER A 149 -5.00 14.73 -9.36
N LEU A 150 -3.67 14.56 -9.35
CA LEU A 150 -2.75 15.01 -10.41
C LEU A 150 -2.90 14.06 -11.59
N VAL A 151 -4.01 14.19 -12.30
CA VAL A 151 -4.28 13.39 -13.49
C VAL A 151 -3.56 14.05 -14.68
N PRO A 152 -2.99 13.29 -15.63
CA PRO A 152 -2.27 13.86 -16.77
C PRO A 152 -3.22 14.70 -17.65
N VAL A 153 -2.85 15.95 -17.92
CA VAL A 153 -3.66 16.91 -18.73
C VAL A 153 -4.14 16.31 -20.06
N GLY A 154 -3.34 15.42 -20.67
CA GLY A 154 -3.65 14.74 -21.93
C GLY A 154 -4.33 13.36 -21.83
N GLY A 155 -4.87 12.97 -20.66
CA GLY A 155 -5.41 11.62 -20.44
C GLY A 155 -6.50 11.53 -19.38
N GLN A 156 -7.13 12.65 -19.02
CA GLN A 156 -8.21 12.70 -18.02
C GLN A 156 -9.37 11.76 -18.39
N GLY A 157 -9.74 10.86 -17.47
CA GLY A 157 -10.83 9.90 -17.66
C GLY A 157 -10.49 8.72 -18.58
N ALA A 158 -9.28 8.69 -19.15
CA ALA A 158 -8.85 7.55 -19.96
C ALA A 158 -8.42 6.39 -19.06
N ASN A 159 -9.00 5.22 -19.29
CA ASN A 159 -8.63 3.98 -18.60
C ASN A 159 -7.49 3.25 -19.31
N SER A 160 -7.15 3.63 -20.53
CA SER A 160 -6.04 3.03 -21.28
C SER A 160 -5.43 4.05 -22.22
N SER A 161 -4.13 3.92 -22.47
CA SER A 161 -3.41 4.70 -23.47
C SER A 161 -2.33 3.81 -24.08
N GLN A 162 -2.15 3.87 -25.39
CA GLN A 162 -1.14 3.09 -26.08
C GLN A 162 -0.56 3.93 -27.22
N THR A 163 0.77 3.96 -27.28
CA THR A 163 1.53 4.59 -28.35
C THR A 163 2.52 3.58 -28.88
N THR A 164 2.65 3.46 -30.20
CA THR A 164 3.64 2.57 -30.82
C THR A 164 4.29 3.30 -31.98
N VAL A 165 5.63 3.26 -32.02
CA VAL A 165 6.44 3.85 -33.08
C VAL A 165 7.52 2.85 -33.47
N GLY A 166 7.41 2.27 -34.66
CA GLY A 166 8.32 1.21 -35.11
C GLY A 166 8.33 0.03 -34.14
N SER A 167 9.50 -0.27 -33.58
CA SER A 167 9.71 -1.34 -32.59
C SER A 167 9.53 -0.90 -31.13
N LEU A 168 9.12 0.35 -30.90
CA LEU A 168 8.91 0.93 -29.57
C LEU A 168 7.41 0.92 -29.25
N SER A 169 7.02 0.40 -28.10
CA SER A 169 5.63 0.47 -27.63
C SER A 169 5.54 0.90 -26.18
N ALA A 170 4.60 1.79 -25.90
CA ALA A 170 4.24 2.24 -24.56
C ALA A 170 2.75 1.99 -24.36
N SER A 171 2.37 1.41 -23.22
CA SER A 171 0.99 1.11 -22.91
C SER A 171 0.69 1.31 -21.42
N VAL A 172 -0.52 1.77 -21.14
CA VAL A 172 -1.11 1.89 -19.80
C VAL A 172 -2.51 1.30 -19.88
N ALA A 173 -2.88 0.49 -18.90
CA ALA A 173 -4.23 -0.06 -18.75
C ALA A 173 -4.66 -0.01 -17.28
N ILE A 174 -5.87 0.51 -17.05
CA ILE A 174 -6.53 0.64 -15.76
C ILE A 174 -7.82 -0.17 -15.87
N THR A 175 -7.92 -1.21 -15.05
CA THR A 175 -9.02 -2.18 -15.07
C THR A 175 -9.56 -2.37 -13.65
N SER A 176 -10.65 -3.13 -13.52
CA SER A 176 -11.15 -3.55 -12.20
C SER A 176 -10.16 -4.41 -11.41
N ALA A 177 -9.22 -5.08 -12.08
CA ALA A 177 -8.18 -5.88 -11.45
C ALA A 177 -6.98 -5.04 -10.95
N GLY A 178 -6.89 -3.77 -11.39
CA GLY A 178 -5.80 -2.86 -11.05
C GLY A 178 -5.21 -2.14 -12.26
N MET A 179 -4.00 -1.59 -12.09
CA MET A 179 -3.30 -0.78 -13.09
C MET A 179 -2.04 -1.49 -13.60
N GLN A 180 -1.79 -1.40 -14.90
CA GLN A 180 -0.63 -1.99 -15.57
C GLN A 180 -0.02 -0.97 -16.53
N ILE A 181 1.31 -0.91 -16.55
CA ILE A 181 2.11 -0.11 -17.47
C ILE A 181 3.15 -1.02 -18.10
N THR A 182 3.33 -0.94 -19.42
CA THR A 182 4.37 -1.68 -20.15
C THR A 182 5.02 -0.80 -21.20
N LEU A 183 6.34 -0.74 -21.18
CA LEU A 183 7.20 -0.14 -22.19
C LEU A 183 8.06 -1.25 -22.81
N ASN A 184 7.89 -1.51 -24.10
CA ASN A 184 8.73 -2.45 -24.84
C ASN A 184 9.63 -1.70 -25.81
N THR A 185 10.89 -2.12 -25.81
CA THR A 185 11.91 -1.67 -26.73
C THR A 185 12.68 -2.89 -27.26
N PRO A 186 13.41 -2.76 -28.37
CA PRO A 186 14.37 -3.78 -28.80
C PRO A 186 15.44 -4.10 -27.75
N ASN A 187 15.72 -3.15 -26.85
CA ASN A 187 16.69 -3.27 -25.76
C ASN A 187 16.06 -3.84 -24.47
N GLY A 188 14.81 -4.30 -24.52
CA GLY A 188 14.18 -5.00 -23.40
C GLY A 188 12.82 -4.43 -23.03
N ASN A 189 12.35 -4.79 -21.84
CA ASN A 189 10.99 -4.51 -21.37
C ASN A 189 11.02 -3.83 -20.00
N LEU A 190 10.16 -2.87 -19.80
CA LEU A 190 9.94 -2.22 -18.53
C LEU A 190 8.44 -2.27 -18.23
N GLY A 191 8.09 -2.85 -17.10
CA GLY A 191 6.71 -3.09 -16.73
C GLY A 191 6.45 -2.72 -15.28
N GLN A 192 5.24 -2.29 -15.01
CA GLN A 192 4.75 -2.13 -13.65
C GLN A 192 3.30 -2.59 -13.60
N SER A 193 2.92 -3.28 -12.53
CA SER A 193 1.53 -3.64 -12.29
C SER A 193 1.20 -3.51 -10.82
N VAL A 194 0.03 -2.99 -10.51
CA VAL A 194 -0.57 -3.03 -9.19
C VAL A 194 -1.89 -3.73 -9.32
N GLY A 195 -2.01 -4.92 -8.71
CA GLY A 195 -3.21 -5.72 -8.68
C GLY A 195 -3.82 -5.77 -7.28
N GLY A 196 -5.13 -5.61 -7.18
CA GLY A 196 -5.88 -5.72 -5.93
C GLY A 196 -7.35 -6.05 -6.18
N GLY A 197 -7.91 -7.00 -5.42
CA GLY A 197 -9.33 -7.31 -5.52
C GLY A 197 -9.74 -8.62 -4.85
N ALA A 198 -10.94 -8.62 -4.26
CA ALA A 198 -11.60 -9.80 -3.71
C ALA A 198 -11.90 -10.80 -4.85
N GLY A 199 -11.00 -11.77 -5.06
CA GLY A 199 -11.09 -12.78 -6.11
C GLY A 199 -9.85 -12.86 -7.01
N ALA A 200 -8.94 -11.89 -6.96
CA ALA A 200 -7.60 -12.02 -7.53
C ALA A 200 -6.70 -12.71 -6.50
N ALA A 201 -5.93 -13.71 -6.93
CA ALA A 201 -5.14 -14.56 -6.04
C ALA A 201 -4.08 -13.81 -5.22
N MET A 202 -3.70 -12.57 -5.59
CA MET A 202 -2.57 -11.86 -4.98
C MET A 202 -2.77 -10.34 -5.02
N ASN A 203 -2.70 -9.70 -3.85
CA ASN A 203 -2.48 -8.26 -3.74
C ASN A 203 -0.99 -8.01 -4.00
N GLN A 204 -0.65 -7.51 -5.18
CA GLN A 204 0.74 -7.41 -5.58
C GLN A 204 1.05 -6.11 -6.31
N ILE A 205 2.16 -5.51 -5.94
CA ILE A 205 2.83 -4.43 -6.67
C ILE A 205 4.05 -5.08 -7.30
N MET A 206 4.09 -5.16 -8.62
CA MET A 206 5.22 -5.68 -9.37
C MET A 206 5.84 -4.55 -10.18
N GLN A 207 7.15 -4.40 -10.08
CA GLN A 207 7.94 -3.51 -10.93
C GLN A 207 9.05 -4.34 -11.55
N VAL A 208 9.08 -4.40 -12.88
CA VAL A 208 10.06 -5.15 -13.65
C VAL A 208 10.79 -4.19 -14.58
N VAL A 209 12.11 -4.28 -14.56
CA VAL A 209 13.01 -3.57 -15.46
C VAL A 209 13.94 -4.62 -16.05
N GLN A 210 13.85 -4.82 -17.35
CA GLN A 210 14.68 -5.74 -18.12
C GLN A 210 15.38 -4.96 -19.21
N VAL A 211 16.69 -4.80 -19.05
CA VAL A 211 17.54 -4.01 -19.93
C VAL A 211 18.60 -4.89 -20.54
N ALA A 212 18.68 -4.87 -21.85
CA ALA A 212 19.72 -5.50 -22.64
C ALA A 212 20.29 -4.47 -23.64
N GLY A 213 21.57 -4.12 -23.46
CA GLY A 213 22.27 -3.13 -24.26
C GLY A 213 23.15 -2.24 -23.40
N ASN A 214 23.64 -1.14 -23.96
CA ASN A 214 24.52 -0.22 -23.26
C ASN A 214 23.86 1.15 -23.08
N ALA A 215 24.27 1.88 -22.04
CA ALA A 215 23.88 3.27 -21.78
C ALA A 215 22.36 3.52 -21.75
N GLN A 216 21.58 2.54 -21.30
CA GLN A 216 20.14 2.65 -21.16
C GLN A 216 19.79 3.33 -19.84
N GLN A 217 18.83 4.24 -19.85
CA GLN A 217 18.30 4.85 -18.63
C GLN A 217 16.83 4.52 -18.49
N VAL A 218 16.50 3.76 -17.45
CA VAL A 218 15.16 3.27 -17.21
C VAL A 218 14.73 3.57 -15.80
N MET A 219 13.50 4.04 -15.66
CA MET A 219 12.94 4.39 -14.37
C MET A 219 11.47 4.02 -14.28
N ASN A 220 11.15 3.43 -13.14
CA ASN A 220 9.86 2.97 -12.71
C ASN A 220 9.57 3.62 -11.37
N THR A 221 8.60 4.52 -11.33
CA THR A 221 8.14 5.14 -10.08
C THR A 221 6.69 4.78 -9.83
N MET A 222 6.39 4.43 -8.60
CA MET A 222 5.03 4.22 -8.11
C MET A 222 4.87 5.01 -6.83
N GLN A 223 3.77 5.73 -6.73
CA GLN A 223 3.34 6.40 -5.52
C GLN A 223 1.90 6.03 -5.20
N LEU A 224 1.70 5.42 -4.04
CA LEU A 224 0.41 5.08 -3.47
C LEU A 224 0.18 5.95 -2.22
N ASN A 225 -0.81 6.82 -2.29
CA ASN A 225 -1.25 7.65 -1.19
C ASN A 225 -2.57 7.07 -0.65
N LEU A 226 -2.60 6.71 0.63
CA LEU A 226 -3.76 6.15 1.31
C LEU A 226 -4.28 7.17 2.31
N GLN A 227 -5.47 7.69 2.07
CA GLN A 227 -6.16 8.57 2.99
C GLN A 227 -6.86 7.72 4.04
N THR A 228 -6.63 8.03 5.31
CA THR A 228 -7.34 7.37 6.40
C THR A 228 -8.19 8.36 7.20
N SER A 229 -9.28 7.86 7.75
CA SER A 229 -10.15 8.61 8.66
C SER A 229 -10.43 7.78 9.91
N PRO A 230 -10.51 8.41 11.10
CA PRO A 230 -10.82 7.69 12.32
C PRO A 230 -12.21 7.06 12.20
N LEU A 231 -12.33 5.78 12.51
CA LEU A 231 -13.63 5.13 12.65
C LEU A 231 -14.35 5.76 13.84
N THR A 232 -15.49 6.40 13.58
CA THR A 232 -16.33 6.93 14.67
C THR A 232 -17.00 5.77 15.40
N SER A 233 -17.23 5.94 16.70
CA SER A 233 -17.89 4.96 17.58
C SER A 233 -19.22 4.47 16.99
N ALA A 234 -20.00 5.34 16.33
CA ALA A 234 -21.23 4.96 15.62
C ALA A 234 -21.00 4.00 14.43
N ALA A 235 -19.93 4.19 13.66
CA ALA A 235 -19.59 3.32 12.53
C ALA A 235 -19.14 1.92 13.01
N LEU A 236 -18.43 1.84 14.14
CA LEU A 236 -18.05 0.57 14.76
C LEU A 236 -19.27 -0.21 15.27
N HIS A 237 -20.24 0.47 15.87
CA HIS A 237 -21.50 -0.15 16.26
C HIS A 237 -22.25 -0.71 15.04
N GLN A 238 -22.31 0.05 13.94
CA GLN A 238 -22.95 -0.41 12.71
C GLN A 238 -22.22 -1.63 12.10
N ALA A 239 -20.88 -1.62 12.06
CA ALA A 239 -20.08 -2.75 11.57
C ALA A 239 -20.21 -3.99 12.47
N GLY A 240 -20.26 -3.79 13.80
CA GLY A 240 -20.52 -4.85 14.76
C GLY A 240 -21.91 -5.47 14.60
N ILE A 241 -22.94 -4.65 14.40
CA ILE A 241 -24.31 -5.10 14.13
C ILE A 241 -24.38 -5.87 12.81
N GLN A 242 -23.71 -5.39 11.74
CA GLN A 242 -23.66 -6.10 10.46
C GLN A 242 -22.94 -7.45 10.57
N SER A 243 -21.84 -7.51 11.32
CA SER A 243 -21.10 -8.75 11.57
C SER A 243 -21.92 -9.74 12.41
N ALA A 244 -22.65 -9.25 13.40
CA ALA A 244 -23.57 -10.06 14.20
C ALA A 244 -24.74 -10.60 13.35
N LEU A 245 -25.33 -9.78 12.49
CA LEU A 245 -26.38 -10.19 11.56
C LEU A 245 -25.89 -11.23 10.54
N ALA A 246 -24.67 -11.07 10.02
CA ALA A 246 -24.07 -12.04 9.10
C ALA A 246 -23.85 -13.41 9.78
N ASN A 247 -23.38 -13.42 11.03
CA ASN A 247 -23.21 -14.65 11.80
C ASN A 247 -24.54 -15.31 12.18
N ILE A 248 -25.57 -14.53 12.51
CA ILE A 248 -26.91 -15.05 12.79
C ILE A 248 -27.57 -15.62 11.52
N ALA A 249 -27.34 -15.00 10.37
CA ALA A 249 -27.82 -15.51 9.08
C ALA A 249 -27.11 -16.83 8.68
N ALA A 250 -25.82 -16.98 9.00
CA ALA A 250 -25.07 -18.21 8.78
C ALA A 250 -25.51 -19.38 9.66
N ILE A 251 -26.10 -19.12 10.84
CA ILE A 251 -26.63 -20.13 11.77
C ILE A 251 -28.03 -20.65 11.34
N ARG A 252 -28.73 -19.94 10.43
CA ARG A 252 -30.06 -20.35 9.93
C ARG A 252 -30.05 -21.20 8.65
N ARG A 253 -28.91 -21.78 8.29
CA ARG A 253 -28.80 -22.74 7.16
C ARG A 253 -28.33 -24.09 7.65
#